data_AF-A0A920UGY1-F1
#
_entry.id   AF-A0A920UGY1-F1
#
_cell.length_a   1.000
_cell.length_b   1.000
_cell.length_c   1.000
_cell.angle_alpha   90.00
_cell.angle_beta   90.00
_cell.angle_gamma   90.00
#
_symmetry.space_group_name_H-M   'P 1'
#
loop_
_entity.id
_entity.type
_entity.pdbx_description
1 polymer ?
#
loop_
_entity_poly.entity_id
_entity_poly.type
_entity_poly.pdbx_seq_one_letter_code
_entity_poly.pdbx_strand_id
1 'polypeptide(L)' 'MKQCSGTVKKLALELGGKAPFIVFDDADLEAAVLGALASKFRNAGQTCVCANRIMAQSKVYDKFCECWQKQLKI' A
#
# COMPACT_ATOMS: atom_id res chain seq x y z
N MET A 1 -7.45 -3.36 24.78
CA MET A 1 -7.86 -4.74 25.14
C MET A 1 -7.66 -5.06 26.62
N LYS A 2 -6.43 -4.98 27.18
CA LYS A 2 -6.14 -5.30 28.60
C LYS A 2 -7.11 -4.61 29.60
N GLN A 3 -7.29 -3.30 29.46
CA GLN A 3 -8.17 -2.50 30.34
C GLN A 3 -9.66 -2.88 30.27
N CYS A 4 -10.11 -3.51 29.19
CA CYS A 4 -11.51 -3.85 28.96
C CYS A 4 -11.85 -5.28 29.42
N SER A 5 -10.84 -6.12 29.64
CA SER A 5 -11.00 -7.55 29.94
C SER A 5 -11.77 -7.82 31.24
N GLY A 6 -11.46 -7.13 32.33
CA GLY A 6 -12.08 -7.35 33.65
C GLY A 6 -13.56 -6.97 33.74
N THR A 7 -14.12 -6.34 32.72
CA THR A 7 -15.54 -5.92 32.68
C THR A 7 -16.27 -6.39 31.43
N VAL A 8 -15.63 -7.26 30.63
CA VAL A 8 -16.22 -7.91 29.44
C VAL A 8 -16.84 -6.90 28.45
N LYS A 9 -16.21 -5.74 28.28
CA LYS A 9 -16.66 -4.73 27.31
C LYS A 9 -16.40 -5.21 25.89
N LYS A 10 -17.41 -5.11 25.02
CA LYS A 10 -17.26 -5.36 23.57
C LYS A 10 -16.28 -4.36 22.96
N LEU A 11 -15.41 -4.82 22.07
CA LEU A 11 -14.41 -3.99 21.39
C LEU A 11 -14.55 -4.08 19.87
N ALA A 12 -14.24 -2.97 19.20
CA ALA A 12 -13.94 -2.88 17.77
C ALA A 12 -12.61 -2.14 17.62
N LEU A 13 -11.66 -2.71 16.88
CA LEU A 13 -10.28 -2.20 16.82
C LEU A 13 -9.81 -2.17 15.36
N GLU A 14 -9.49 -0.97 14.87
CA GLU A 14 -8.89 -0.72 13.56
C GLU A 14 -7.48 -0.17 13.79
N LEU A 15 -6.46 -1.03 13.65
CA LEU A 15 -5.09 -0.74 14.11
C LEU A 15 -4.10 -0.42 12.97
N GLY A 16 -4.60 -0.36 11.73
CA GLY A 16 -3.78 -0.18 10.53
C GLY A 16 -2.95 -1.41 10.17
N GLY A 17 -1.96 -1.22 9.29
CA GLY A 17 -1.07 -2.31 8.90
C GLY A 17 0.04 -1.90 7.92
N LYS A 18 0.82 -2.89 7.49
CA LYS A 18 1.84 -2.76 6.43
C LYS A 18 1.29 -3.31 5.11
N ALA A 19 0.24 -2.66 4.58
CA ALA A 19 -0.52 -3.17 3.44
C ALA A 19 0.39 -3.43 2.21
N PRO A 20 0.38 -4.66 1.66
CA PRO A 20 1.13 -4.99 0.45
C PRO A 20 0.41 -4.50 -0.81
N PHE A 21 1.18 -4.11 -1.81
CA PHE A 21 0.72 -3.85 -3.18
C PHE A 21 1.54 -4.74 -4.10
N ILE A 22 0.90 -5.68 -4.81
CA ILE A 22 1.56 -6.74 -5.57
C ILE A 22 1.23 -6.55 -7.05
N VAL A 23 2.27 -6.46 -7.88
CA VAL A 23 2.16 -6.26 -9.33
C VAL A 23 2.67 -7.51 -10.04
N PHE A 24 1.81 -8.16 -10.81
CA PHE A 24 2.13 -9.29 -11.67
C PHE A 24 2.48 -8.83 -13.09
N ASP A 25 3.04 -9.74 -13.88
CA ASP A 25 3.51 -9.44 -15.23
C ASP A 25 2.40 -9.28 -16.28
N ASP A 26 1.17 -9.62 -15.93
CA ASP A 26 -0.06 -9.40 -16.70
C ASP A 26 -0.83 -8.13 -16.28
N ALA A 27 -0.33 -7.39 -15.31
CA ALA A 27 -0.95 -6.16 -14.84
C ALA A 27 -0.77 -5.01 -15.85
N ASP A 28 -1.77 -4.12 -15.91
CA ASP A 28 -1.61 -2.79 -16.51
C ASP A 28 -0.64 -1.97 -15.64
N LEU A 29 0.59 -1.77 -16.14
CA LEU A 29 1.65 -1.12 -15.39
C LEU A 29 1.40 0.37 -15.14
N GLU A 30 0.79 1.08 -16.10
CA GLU A 30 0.50 2.51 -15.91
C GLU A 30 -0.58 2.69 -14.85
N ALA A 31 -1.66 1.91 -14.93
CA ALA A 31 -2.71 1.92 -13.93
C ALA A 31 -2.18 1.49 -12.54
N ALA A 32 -1.32 0.46 -12.50
CA ALA A 32 -0.72 -0.02 -11.26
C ALA A 32 0.15 1.05 -10.59
N VAL A 33 1.00 1.75 -11.35
CA VAL A 33 1.83 2.85 -10.84
C VAL A 33 0.96 3.99 -10.31
N LEU A 34 -0.04 4.45 -11.07
CA LEU A 34 -0.93 5.53 -10.64
C LEU A 34 -1.70 5.16 -9.36
N GLY A 35 -2.22 3.94 -9.28
CA GLY A 35 -2.90 3.42 -8.09
C GLY A 35 -1.96 3.32 -6.88
N ALA A 36 -0.74 2.82 -7.10
CA ALA A 36 0.26 2.68 -6.05
C ALA A 36 0.71 4.06 -5.52
N LEU A 37 0.91 5.05 -6.38
CA LEU A 37 1.22 6.44 -5.98
C LEU A 37 0.07 7.07 -5.19
N ALA A 38 -1.15 6.96 -5.70
CA ALA A 38 -2.34 7.48 -5.05
C ALA A 38 -2.58 6.84 -3.68
N SER A 39 -2.26 5.55 -3.51
CA SER A 39 -2.34 4.87 -2.22
C SER A 39 -1.18 5.24 -1.29
N LYS A 40 0.06 5.24 -1.79
CA LYS A 40 1.27 5.43 -0.98
C LYS A 40 1.37 6.83 -0.38
N PHE A 41 0.98 7.85 -1.13
CA PHE A 41 1.21 9.25 -0.75
C PHE A 41 -0.06 10.00 -0.33
N ARG A 42 -1.23 9.35 -0.35
CA ARG A 42 -2.46 9.93 0.22
C ARG A 42 -2.22 10.36 1.66
N ASN A 43 -2.56 11.62 1.97
CA ASN A 43 -2.32 12.20 3.29
C ASN A 43 -0.87 12.03 3.77
N ALA A 44 0.11 12.21 2.86
CA ALA A 44 1.53 11.95 3.10
C ALA A 44 1.84 10.51 3.58
N GLY A 45 1.01 9.53 3.19
CA GLY A 45 1.13 8.13 3.61
C GLY A 45 0.55 7.83 4.99
N GLN A 46 -0.08 8.81 5.64
CA GLN A 46 -0.66 8.68 6.98
C GLN A 46 -2.12 8.22 6.89
N THR A 47 -2.35 7.10 6.21
CA THR A 47 -3.65 6.41 6.18
C THR A 47 -3.43 4.93 6.52
N CYS A 48 -4.35 4.35 7.30
CA CYS A 48 -4.27 2.99 7.85
C CYS A 48 -4.00 1.90 6.78
N VAL A 49 -4.43 2.17 5.54
CA VAL A 49 -4.44 1.24 4.40
C VAL A 49 -3.48 1.64 3.27
N CYS A 50 -2.59 2.62 3.48
CA CYS A 50 -1.61 3.01 2.46
C CYS A 50 -0.72 1.83 2.03
N ALA A 51 -0.47 1.73 0.72
CA ALA A 51 0.44 0.75 0.13
C ALA A 51 1.87 0.97 0.65
N ASN A 52 2.25 0.24 1.70
CA ASN A 52 3.49 0.48 2.43
C ASN A 52 4.61 -0.49 2.06
N ARG A 53 4.28 -1.57 1.34
CA ARG A 53 5.22 -2.54 0.78
C ARG A 53 4.79 -2.84 -0.65
N ILE A 54 5.54 -2.35 -1.63
CA ILE A 54 5.26 -2.58 -3.05
C ILE A 54 6.16 -3.70 -3.54
N MET A 55 5.57 -4.72 -4.18
CA MET A 55 6.25 -5.86 -4.75
C MET A 55 5.88 -5.95 -6.22
N ALA A 56 6.87 -6.09 -7.10
CA ALA A 56 6.65 -6.33 -8.52
C ALA A 56 7.32 -7.65 -8.91
N GLN A 57 6.63 -8.45 -9.72
CA GLN A 57 7.19 -9.68 -10.28
C GLN A 57 8.43 -9.33 -11.11
N SER A 58 9.47 -10.18 -11.03
CA SER A 58 10.80 -9.87 -11.58
C SER A 58 10.79 -9.41 -13.04
N LYS A 59 9.89 -9.96 -13.87
CA LYS A 59 9.77 -9.62 -15.31
C LYS A 59 9.30 -8.18 -15.56
N VAL A 60 8.62 -7.55 -14.61
CA VAL A 60 8.09 -6.17 -14.74
C VAL A 60 8.71 -5.18 -13.76
N TYR A 61 9.64 -5.62 -12.90
CA TYR A 61 10.24 -4.78 -11.88
C TYR A 61 10.86 -3.50 -12.44
N ASP A 62 11.77 -3.62 -13.41
CA ASP A 62 12.49 -2.47 -13.97
C ASP A 62 11.52 -1.48 -14.65
N LYS A 63 10.61 -1.99 -15.48
CA LYS A 63 9.58 -1.18 -16.15
C LYS A 63 8.66 -0.47 -15.16
N PHE A 64 8.29 -1.14 -14.07
CA PHE A 64 7.49 -0.54 -13.01
C PHE A 64 8.26 0.61 -12.32
N CYS A 65 9.55 0.40 -12.00
CA CYS A 65 10.41 1.42 -11.40
C CYS A 65 10.63 2.63 -12.32
N GLU A 66 10.86 2.42 -13.61
CA GLU A 66 11.00 3.49 -14.61
C GLU A 66 9.72 4.33 -14.71
N CYS A 67 8.56 3.67 -14.84
CA CYS A 67 7.27 4.35 -14.91
C CYS A 67 6.97 5.10 -13.61
N TRP A 68 7.29 4.50 -12.46
CA TRP A 68 7.17 5.12 -11.15
C TRP A 68 7.98 6.43 -11.04
N GLN A 69 9.26 6.42 -11.41
CA GLN A 69 10.14 7.60 -11.41
C GLN A 69 9.56 8.72 -12.29
N LYS A 70 9.17 8.37 -13.52
CA LYS A 70 8.56 9.31 -14.46
C LYS A 70 7.30 9.99 -13.88
N GLN A 71 6.44 9.24 -13.22
CA GLN A 71 5.19 9.75 -12.64
C GLN A 71 5.42 10.59 -11.37
N LEU A 72 6.40 10.22 -10.55
CA LEU A 72 6.82 11.01 -9.38
C LEU A 72 7.61 12.27 -9.73
N LYS A 73 8.13 12.37 -10.96
CA LYS A 73 9.01 13.44 -11.43
C LYS A 73 10.33 13.51 -10.64
N ILE A 74 10.93 12.35 -10.36
CA ILE A 74 12.24 12.19 -9.72
C ILE A 74 13.18 11.52 -10.71
#